data_AF-A0ABD3LXW8-F1
#
_entry.id   AF-A0ABD3LXW8-F1
#
_cell.length_a   1.000
_cell.length_b   1.000
_cell.length_c   1.000
_cell.angle_alpha   90.00
_cell.angle_beta   90.00
_cell.angle_gamma   90.00
#
_symmetry.space_group_name_H-M   'P 1'
#
loop_
_entity.id
_entity.type
_entity.pdbx_description
1 polymer ?
#
loop_
_entity_poly.entity_id
_entity_poly.type
_entity_poly.pdbx_seq_one_letter_code
_entity_poly.pdbx_strand_id
1 'polypeptide(L)'
;MVWNRIRDALSGTPTLDGPSVLPPYFPVEPKGCEHHAQKLFDCLATKATEKARDMEKAGYGKSYYPDVEADRLKKLQKDDNNKQVGMSSETNAKPVVSNGNKDVTDSSQSLPSPDDNPLDECRQFIAYYKRCCDRELKKKKNWILTEPYRVQEEYRYKK
;
A
#
# COMPACT_ATOMS: atom_id res chain seq x y z
N MET A 1 -10.33 -20.74 -19.17
CA MET A 1 -9.67 -19.48 -18.76
C MET A 1 -10.58 -18.24 -18.78
N VAL A 2 -11.76 -18.24 -19.43
CA VAL A 2 -12.62 -17.05 -19.60
C VAL A 2 -13.55 -16.78 -18.41
N TRP A 3 -13.95 -17.81 -17.65
CA TRP A 3 -14.89 -17.67 -16.53
C TRP A 3 -14.38 -16.80 -15.37
N ASN A 4 -13.06 -16.72 -15.16
CA ASN A 4 -12.49 -15.87 -14.11
C ASN A 4 -12.65 -14.38 -14.43
N ARG A 5 -12.59 -13.99 -15.71
CA ARG A 5 -12.76 -12.59 -16.15
C ARG A 5 -14.19 -12.10 -15.96
N ILE A 6 -15.18 -12.96 -16.18
CA ILE A 6 -16.60 -12.63 -16.02
C ILE A 6 -16.93 -12.46 -14.53
N ARG A 7 -16.40 -13.34 -13.67
CA ARG A 7 -16.60 -13.23 -12.22
C ARG A 7 -15.91 -11.99 -11.64
N ASP A 8 -14.81 -11.54 -12.23
CA ASP A 8 -14.17 -10.28 -11.86
C ASP A 8 -14.98 -9.05 -12.24
N ALA A 9 -15.58 -9.01 -13.44
CA ALA A 9 -16.47 -7.93 -13.85
C ALA A 9 -17.69 -7.77 -12.93
N LEU A 10 -18.24 -8.88 -12.41
CA LEU A 10 -19.37 -8.89 -11.48
C LEU A 10 -19.03 -8.46 -10.05
N SER A 11 -17.75 -8.52 -9.67
CA SER A 11 -17.32 -8.38 -8.29
C SER A 11 -16.76 -7.01 -7.92
N GLY A 12 -16.84 -6.05 -8.83
CA GLY A 12 -16.38 -4.68 -8.63
C GLY A 12 -14.85 -4.52 -8.57
N THR A 13 -14.40 -3.27 -8.65
CA THR A 13 -13.00 -2.90 -8.45
C THR A 13 -12.58 -3.25 -7.02
N PRO A 14 -11.47 -4.00 -6.83
CA PRO A 14 -11.00 -4.32 -5.49
C PRO A 14 -10.54 -3.06 -4.77
N THR A 15 -11.13 -2.80 -3.63
CA THR A 15 -10.69 -1.79 -2.67
C THR A 15 -9.89 -2.46 -1.56
N LEU A 16 -8.87 -1.77 -1.05
CA LEU A 16 -8.11 -2.25 0.08
C LEU A 16 -8.82 -1.84 1.37
N ASP A 17 -9.27 -2.82 2.16
CA ASP A 17 -9.83 -2.57 3.48
C ASP A 17 -8.70 -2.30 4.48
N GLY A 18 -8.72 -1.12 5.13
CA GLY A 18 -7.72 -0.70 6.10
C GLY A 18 -6.53 0.11 5.52
N PRO A 19 -5.42 0.23 6.26
CA PRO A 19 -4.25 1.00 5.84
C PRO A 19 -3.58 0.36 4.61
N SER A 20 -2.94 1.18 3.79
CA SER A 20 -2.17 0.75 2.62
C SER A 20 -0.88 0.03 3.06
N VAL A 21 -1.01 -1.25 3.37
CA VAL A 21 0.10 -2.12 3.78
C VAL A 21 0.28 -3.24 2.76
N LEU A 22 1.54 -3.54 2.42
CA LEU A 22 1.86 -4.64 1.53
C LEU A 22 1.53 -6.00 2.19
N PRO A 23 1.00 -6.98 1.44
CA PRO A 23 0.72 -8.31 2.00
C PRO A 23 1.99 -8.99 2.52
N PRO A 24 1.90 -9.86 3.54
CA PRO A 24 3.07 -10.52 4.14
C PRO A 24 3.78 -11.50 3.21
N TYR A 25 3.09 -11.97 2.16
CA TYR A 25 3.66 -12.83 1.12
C TYR A 25 4.30 -12.03 -0.04
N PHE A 26 4.29 -10.70 0.00
CA PHE A 26 5.04 -9.92 -0.98
C PHE A 26 6.56 -10.16 -0.79
N PRO A 27 7.39 -10.31 -1.85
CA PRO A 27 7.11 -10.08 -3.28
C PRO A 27 6.80 -11.36 -4.09
N VAL A 28 6.05 -12.33 -3.54
CA VAL A 28 5.76 -13.58 -4.27
C VAL A 28 4.87 -13.31 -5.49
N GLU A 29 5.32 -13.75 -6.65
CA GLU A 29 4.59 -13.62 -7.91
C GLU A 29 4.05 -14.99 -8.37
N PRO A 30 2.79 -15.34 -8.04
CA PRO A 30 2.21 -16.58 -8.53
C PRO A 30 1.92 -16.48 -10.03
N LYS A 31 2.12 -17.59 -10.75
CA LYS A 31 1.87 -17.70 -12.20
C LYS A 31 0.47 -17.16 -12.55
N GLY A 32 0.42 -16.20 -13.49
CA GLY A 32 -0.82 -15.56 -13.95
C GLY A 32 -1.21 -14.27 -13.22
N CYS A 33 -0.49 -13.85 -12.18
CA CYS A 33 -0.66 -12.54 -11.52
C CYS A 33 0.40 -11.50 -11.94
N GLU A 34 1.21 -11.82 -12.94
CA GLU A 34 2.43 -11.08 -13.28
C GLU A 34 2.16 -9.61 -13.62
N HIS A 35 1.15 -9.36 -14.44
CA HIS A 35 0.78 -8.02 -14.84
C HIS A 35 0.29 -7.14 -13.65
N HIS A 36 -0.30 -7.74 -12.62
CA HIS A 36 -0.68 -6.99 -11.41
C HIS A 36 0.52 -6.73 -10.50
N ALA A 37 1.45 -7.68 -10.44
CA ALA A 37 2.71 -7.52 -9.72
C ALA A 37 3.57 -6.42 -10.36
N GLN A 38 3.78 -6.47 -11.68
CA GLN A 38 4.54 -5.45 -12.43
C GLN A 38 4.00 -4.04 -12.19
N LYS A 39 2.68 -3.83 -12.35
CA LYS A 39 2.07 -2.51 -12.07
C LYS A 39 2.25 -2.05 -10.62
N LEU A 40 2.22 -2.98 -9.67
CA LEU A 40 2.49 -2.67 -8.28
C LEU A 40 3.96 -2.27 -8.10
N PHE A 41 4.91 -3.05 -8.63
CA PHE A 41 6.34 -2.73 -8.57
C PHE A 41 6.67 -1.41 -9.25
N ASP A 42 6.10 -1.13 -10.41
CA ASP A 42 6.28 0.13 -11.13
C ASP A 42 5.80 1.32 -10.29
N CYS A 43 4.63 1.19 -9.66
CA CYS A 43 4.11 2.21 -8.76
C CYS A 43 5.00 2.38 -7.52
N LEU A 44 5.46 1.28 -6.92
CA LEU A 44 6.34 1.33 -5.76
C LEU A 44 7.68 1.99 -6.08
N ALA A 45 8.26 1.68 -7.25
CA ALA A 45 9.56 2.16 -7.68
C ALA A 45 9.58 3.62 -8.17
N THR A 46 8.41 4.20 -8.42
CA THR A 46 8.26 5.58 -8.87
C THR A 46 7.54 6.39 -7.81
N LYS A 47 6.21 6.36 -7.86
CA LYS A 47 5.27 7.12 -7.05
C LYS A 47 5.50 6.99 -5.54
N ALA A 48 5.49 5.76 -5.03
CA ALA A 48 5.65 5.56 -3.58
C ALA A 48 7.04 6.00 -3.10
N THR A 49 8.10 5.75 -3.88
CA THR A 49 9.45 6.20 -3.55
C THR A 49 9.64 7.70 -3.66
N GLU A 50 8.99 8.37 -4.61
CA GLU A 50 9.01 9.83 -4.74
C GLU A 50 8.33 10.47 -3.53
N LYS A 51 7.13 10.02 -3.18
CA LYS A 51 6.44 10.49 -1.97
C LYS A 51 7.23 10.19 -0.69
N ALA A 52 7.83 9.01 -0.58
CA ALA A 52 8.70 8.69 0.55
C ALA A 52 9.89 9.64 0.64
N ARG A 53 10.55 9.95 -0.48
CA ARG A 53 11.64 10.93 -0.53
C ARG A 53 11.18 12.33 -0.13
N ASP A 54 9.99 12.74 -0.55
CA ASP A 54 9.46 14.06 -0.20
C ASP A 54 9.07 14.13 1.28
N MET A 55 8.54 13.05 1.85
CA MET A 55 8.33 12.91 3.30
C MET A 55 9.65 12.92 4.09
N GLU A 56 10.71 12.29 3.57
CA GLU A 56 12.04 12.34 4.18
C GLU A 56 12.63 13.75 4.15
N LYS A 57 12.55 14.46 3.00
CA LYS A 57 12.98 15.86 2.87
C LYS A 57 12.21 16.79 3.80
N ALA A 58 10.91 16.55 3.98
CA ALA A 58 10.06 17.30 4.90
C ALA A 58 10.33 16.96 6.38
N GLY A 59 11.16 15.96 6.67
CA GLY A 59 11.51 15.55 8.04
C GLY A 59 10.49 14.63 8.71
N TYR A 60 9.54 14.06 7.95
CA TYR A 60 8.54 13.13 8.45
C TYR A 60 8.97 11.66 8.33
N GLY A 61 9.86 11.33 7.38
CA GLY A 61 10.41 9.98 7.21
C GLY A 61 11.58 9.66 8.13
N LYS A 62 11.55 8.49 8.79
CA LYS A 62 12.73 7.90 9.47
C LYS A 62 13.70 7.39 8.41
N SER A 63 14.94 7.88 8.41
CA SER A 63 15.94 7.37 7.48
C SER A 63 16.53 6.07 8.02
N TYR A 64 16.67 5.05 7.18
CA TYR A 64 17.32 3.80 7.59
C TYR A 64 18.83 3.93 7.89
N TYR A 65 19.43 5.07 7.55
CA TYR A 65 20.83 5.36 7.81
C TYR A 65 20.98 6.17 9.11
N PRO A 66 21.65 5.62 10.15
CA PRO A 66 21.71 6.24 11.47
C PRO A 66 22.43 7.58 11.47
N ASP A 67 23.43 7.76 10.60
CA ASP A 67 24.17 9.03 10.47
C ASP A 67 23.27 10.16 9.95
N VAL A 68 22.32 9.82 9.06
CA VAL A 68 21.36 10.77 8.49
C VAL A 68 20.28 11.12 9.52
N GLU A 69 19.83 10.15 10.34
CA GLU A 69 18.90 10.43 11.45
C GLU A 69 19.54 11.32 12.51
N ALA A 70 20.81 11.08 12.85
CA ALA A 70 21.54 11.88 13.81
C ALA A 70 21.65 13.34 13.35
N ASP A 71 21.94 13.57 12.08
CA ASP A 71 22.00 14.93 11.52
C ASP A 71 20.62 15.59 11.40
N ARG A 72 19.56 14.81 11.18
CA ARG A 72 18.18 15.30 11.22
C ARG A 72 17.77 15.75 12.62
N LEU A 73 18.06 14.94 13.64
CA LEU A 73 17.79 15.28 15.04
C LEU A 73 18.56 16.54 15.48
N LYS A 74 19.82 16.67 15.06
CA LYS A 74 20.61 17.89 15.32
C LYS A 74 20.02 19.14 14.66
N LYS A 75 19.40 19.03 13.48
CA LYS A 75 18.73 20.15 12.80
C LYS A 75 17.46 20.58 13.53
N LEU A 76 16.61 19.63 13.92
CA LEU A 76 15.39 19.93 14.70
C LEU A 76 15.73 20.60 16.04
N GLN A 77 16.76 20.12 16.74
CA GLN A 77 17.23 20.75 17.99
C GLN A 77 17.80 22.17 17.78
N LYS A 78 18.33 22.50 16.59
CA LYS A 78 18.78 23.87 16.29
C LYS A 78 17.63 24.82 16.02
N ASP A 79 16.57 24.33 15.36
CA ASP A 79 15.39 25.15 15.04
C ASP A 79 14.56 25.47 16.30
N ASP A 80 14.50 24.55 17.27
CA ASP A 80 13.83 24.79 18.56
C ASP A 80 14.51 25.88 19.40
N ASN A 81 15.84 26.04 19.28
CA ASN A 81 16.58 27.11 19.95
C ASN A 81 16.42 28.48 19.28
N ASN A 82 15.81 28.54 18.08
CA ASN A 82 15.61 29.78 17.33
C ASN A 82 14.11 30.18 17.23
N LYS A 83 13.21 29.42 17.87
CA LYS A 83 11.75 29.64 17.88
C LYS A 83 11.23 30.21 19.20
N GLN A 84 12.06 30.96 19.92
CA GLN A 84 11.66 31.71 21.12
C GLN A 84 11.56 33.22 20.84
N VAL A 85 11.02 33.64 19.70
CA VAL A 85 10.47 35.00 19.51
C VAL A 85 9.29 34.91 18.53
N GLY A 86 8.06 35.03 19.03
CA GLY A 86 6.86 35.13 18.19
C GLY A 86 5.64 34.37 18.71
N MET A 87 5.28 34.57 19.98
CA MET A 87 4.02 34.12 20.55
C MET A 87 3.05 35.31 20.64
N SER A 88 1.99 35.29 19.83
CA SER A 88 0.72 36.00 20.01
C SER A 88 -0.34 35.18 19.26
N SER A 89 -1.08 34.30 19.95
CA SER A 89 -2.50 34.48 20.32
C SER A 89 -3.37 34.86 19.11
N GLU A 90 -4.42 34.13 18.72
CA GLU A 90 -5.61 33.84 19.49
C GLU A 90 -6.45 32.71 18.87
N THR A 91 -7.11 31.98 19.75
CA THR A 91 -8.20 31.03 19.50
C THR A 91 -9.44 31.70 18.90
N ASN A 92 -10.09 31.09 17.90
CA ASN A 92 -11.56 31.07 17.82
C ASN A 92 -12.08 29.95 16.91
N ALA A 93 -13.00 29.17 17.46
CA ALA A 93 -13.69 28.06 16.82
C ALA A 93 -14.82 28.53 15.89
N LYS A 94 -15.04 27.84 14.76
CA LYS A 94 -16.35 27.30 14.36
C LYS A 94 -16.24 26.35 13.15
N PRO A 95 -17.12 25.32 13.05
CA PRO A 95 -17.08 24.30 12.01
C PRO A 95 -17.89 24.76 10.78
N VAL A 96 -17.31 24.62 9.59
CA VAL A 96 -18.07 24.74 8.33
C VAL A 96 -18.11 23.37 7.69
N VAL A 97 -19.25 22.71 7.87
CA VAL A 97 -19.74 21.66 6.99
C VAL A 97 -19.93 22.29 5.61
N SER A 98 -19.32 21.71 4.58
CA SER A 98 -19.86 21.80 3.23
C SER A 98 -19.71 20.46 2.52
N ASN A 99 -20.83 20.04 1.97
CA ASN A 99 -21.08 18.74 1.37
C ASN A 99 -20.32 18.54 0.06
N GLY A 100 -19.95 17.29 -0.19
CA GLY A 100 -20.07 16.59 -1.48
C GLY A 100 -19.46 17.22 -2.72
N ASN A 101 -18.38 16.61 -3.22
CA ASN A 101 -18.45 15.84 -4.47
C ASN A 101 -17.12 15.17 -4.80
N LYS A 102 -17.25 13.99 -5.43
CA LYS A 102 -16.20 13.25 -6.12
C LYS A 102 -15.58 14.09 -7.23
N ASP A 103 -14.26 13.98 -7.38
CA ASP A 103 -13.50 13.69 -8.61
C ASP A 103 -12.07 14.18 -8.37
N VAL A 104 -11.08 13.27 -8.32
CA VAL A 104 -10.17 12.95 -9.44
C VAL A 104 -9.42 14.17 -9.95
N THR A 105 -8.09 14.00 -10.01
CA THR A 105 -7.07 14.89 -10.59
C THR A 105 -6.81 16.21 -9.87
N ASP A 106 -5.78 16.21 -9.02
CA ASP A 106 -4.63 17.08 -9.29
C ASP A 106 -3.44 16.69 -8.40
N SER A 107 -2.30 16.44 -9.04
CA SER A 107 -0.97 16.45 -8.44
C SER A 107 -0.62 17.89 -8.04
N SER A 108 -1.43 18.48 -7.17
CA SER A 108 -1.18 19.77 -6.57
C SER A 108 -0.26 19.57 -5.37
N GLN A 109 0.76 20.42 -5.30
CA GLN A 109 1.89 20.43 -4.38
C GLN A 109 1.43 20.68 -2.92
N SER A 110 0.62 19.79 -2.39
CA SER A 110 0.37 19.72 -0.95
C SER A 110 1.64 19.16 -0.33
N LEU A 111 2.22 19.93 0.61
CA LEU A 111 3.30 19.43 1.44
C LEU A 111 2.84 18.12 2.08
N PRO A 112 3.67 17.05 2.07
CA PRO A 112 3.28 15.78 2.65
C PRO A 112 2.96 15.98 4.14
N SER A 113 1.87 15.39 4.60
CA SER A 113 1.49 15.42 6.01
C SER A 113 2.22 14.34 6.81
N PRO A 114 2.44 14.51 8.13
CA PRO A 114 3.10 13.51 8.96
C PRO A 114 2.39 12.15 9.00
N ASP A 115 1.06 12.15 8.82
CA ASP A 115 0.22 10.95 8.88
C ASP A 115 0.01 10.29 7.51
N ASP A 116 0.59 10.83 6.44
CA ASP A 116 0.45 10.27 5.09
C ASP A 116 1.23 8.95 4.95
N ASN A 117 0.68 7.98 4.22
CA ASN A 117 1.42 6.77 3.84
C ASN A 117 1.90 6.88 2.38
N PRO A 118 3.19 6.64 2.08
CA PRO A 118 3.68 6.61 0.69
C PRO A 118 3.01 5.52 -0.15
N LEU A 119 2.50 4.46 0.47
CA LEU A 119 1.82 3.36 -0.21
C LEU A 119 0.38 3.69 -0.64
N ASP A 120 -0.18 4.82 -0.20
CA ASP A 120 -1.55 5.20 -0.56
C ASP A 120 -1.72 5.44 -2.06
N GLU A 121 -0.68 5.95 -2.72
CA GLU A 121 -0.69 6.14 -4.19
C GLU A 121 -0.80 4.81 -4.95
N CYS A 122 -0.30 3.73 -4.34
CA CYS A 122 -0.33 2.39 -4.92
C CYS A 122 -1.48 1.53 -4.38
N ARG A 123 -2.38 2.09 -3.56
CA ARG A 123 -3.42 1.33 -2.84
C ARG A 123 -4.27 0.45 -3.75
N GLN A 124 -4.64 0.97 -4.93
CA GLN A 124 -5.41 0.22 -5.91
C GLN A 124 -4.62 -0.98 -6.46
N PHE A 125 -3.34 -0.79 -6.78
CA PHE A 125 -2.48 -1.87 -7.27
C PHE A 125 -2.22 -2.93 -6.20
N ILE A 126 -2.06 -2.52 -4.95
CA ILE A 126 -1.95 -3.43 -3.80
C ILE A 126 -3.22 -4.28 -3.69
N ALA A 127 -4.40 -3.68 -3.85
CA ALA A 127 -5.67 -4.41 -3.78
C ALA A 127 -5.81 -5.45 -4.91
N TYR A 128 -5.44 -5.09 -6.13
CA TYR A 128 -5.44 -6.04 -7.27
C TYR A 128 -4.44 -7.17 -7.07
N TYR A 129 -3.21 -6.85 -6.65
CA TYR A 129 -2.17 -7.83 -6.37
C TYR A 129 -2.61 -8.80 -5.27
N LYS A 130 -3.13 -8.28 -4.15
CA LYS A 130 -3.63 -9.07 -3.03
C LYS A 130 -4.73 -10.03 -3.48
N ARG A 131 -5.73 -9.52 -4.19
CA ARG A 131 -6.85 -10.33 -4.70
C ARG A 131 -6.40 -11.45 -5.64
N CYS A 132 -5.43 -11.17 -6.51
CA CYS A 132 -4.90 -12.17 -7.43
C CYS A 132 -4.11 -13.24 -6.67
N CYS A 133 -3.22 -12.83 -5.78
CA CYS A 133 -2.40 -13.74 -4.97
C CYS A 133 -3.25 -14.61 -4.05
N ASP A 134 -4.23 -14.03 -3.34
CA ASP A 134 -5.10 -14.78 -2.44
C ASP A 134 -5.89 -15.87 -3.18
N ARG A 135 -6.29 -15.62 -4.43
CA ARG A 135 -6.97 -16.63 -5.26
C ARG A 135 -6.03 -17.75 -5.68
N GLU A 136 -4.82 -17.45 -6.11
CA GLU A 136 -3.85 -18.47 -6.52
C GLU A 136 -3.32 -19.28 -5.33
N LEU A 137 -3.08 -18.63 -4.19
CA LEU A 137 -2.72 -19.30 -2.94
C LEU A 137 -3.85 -20.20 -2.45
N LYS A 138 -5.12 -19.78 -2.55
CA LYS A 138 -6.27 -20.61 -2.22
C LYS A 138 -6.40 -21.81 -3.16
N LYS A 139 -6.19 -21.64 -4.47
CA LYS A 139 -6.17 -22.75 -5.44
C LYS A 139 -5.07 -23.76 -5.11
N LYS A 140 -3.85 -23.31 -4.84
CA LYS A 140 -2.73 -24.19 -4.46
C LYS A 140 -3.02 -24.94 -3.16
N LYS A 141 -3.54 -24.26 -2.13
CA LYS A 141 -3.91 -24.91 -0.86
C LYS A 141 -4.99 -25.98 -1.06
N ASN A 142 -6.00 -25.69 -1.88
CA ASN A 142 -7.03 -26.67 -2.23
C ASN A 142 -6.45 -27.85 -3.03
N TRP A 143 -5.55 -27.57 -3.98
CA TRP A 143 -4.89 -28.60 -4.80
C TRP A 143 -4.07 -29.55 -3.93
N ILE A 144 -3.24 -29.00 -3.03
CA ILE A 144 -2.42 -29.77 -2.07
C ILE A 144 -3.29 -30.63 -1.13
N LEU A 145 -4.51 -30.20 -0.80
CA LEU A 145 -5.44 -31.01 0.00
C LEU A 145 -6.08 -32.14 -0.81
N THR A 146 -6.31 -31.92 -2.11
CA THR A 146 -6.95 -32.91 -2.98
C THR A 146 -6.00 -33.94 -3.60
N GLU A 147 -4.73 -33.58 -3.84
CA GLU A 147 -3.71 -34.51 -4.36
C GLU A 147 -3.53 -35.76 -3.49
N PRO A 148 -3.28 -35.67 -2.17
CA PRO A 148 -3.10 -36.87 -1.35
C PRO A 148 -4.37 -37.71 -1.29
N TYR A 149 -5.55 -37.09 -1.32
CA TYR A 149 -6.83 -37.82 -1.36
C TYR A 149 -7.01 -38.61 -2.66
N ARG A 150 -6.69 -38.02 -3.82
CA ARG A 150 -6.68 -38.73 -5.12
C ARG A 150 -5.71 -39.89 -5.14
N VAL A 151 -4.48 -39.69 -4.64
CA VAL A 151 -3.46 -40.74 -4.59
C VAL A 151 -3.94 -41.90 -3.73
N GLN A 152 -4.57 -41.64 -2.58
CA GLN A 152 -5.12 -42.69 -1.72
C GLN A 152 -6.27 -43.46 -2.39
N GLU A 153 -7.15 -42.80 -3.14
CA GLU A 153 -8.23 -43.46 -3.88
C GLU A 153 -7.68 -44.32 -5.04
N GLU A 154 -6.68 -43.84 -5.78
CA GLU A 154 -6.05 -44.63 -6.86
C GLU A 154 -5.41 -45.93 -6.33
N TYR A 155 -4.78 -45.90 -5.16
CA TYR A 155 -4.27 -47.11 -4.51
C TYR A 155 -5.38 -48.02 -3.94
N ARG A 156 -6.57 -47.48 -3.65
CA ARG A 156 -7.70 -48.25 -3.11
C ARG A 156 -8.38 -49.13 -4.16
N TYR A 157 -8.41 -48.69 -5.42
CA TYR A 157 -9.09 -49.40 -6.52
C TYR A 157 -8.14 -50.16 -7.46
N LYS A 158 -6.82 -50.08 -7.26
CA LYS A 158 -5.86 -51.01 -7.86
C LYS A 158 -5.83 -52.30 -7.06
N LYS A 159 -6.80 -53.18 -7.30
CA LYS A 159 -6.80 -54.59 -6.87
C LYS A 159 -7.12 -55.49 -8.03
#